data_AF-A0A2G9UYM9-F1
#
_entry.id   AF-A0A2G9UYM9-F1
#
_cell.length_a   1.000
_cell.length_b   1.000
_cell.length_c   1.000
_cell.angle_alpha   90.00
_cell.angle_beta   90.00
_cell.angle_gamma   90.00
#
_symmetry.space_group_name_H-M   'P 1'
#
loop_
_entity.id
_entity.type
_entity.pdbx_description
1 polymer ?
#
loop_
_entity_poly.entity_id
_entity_poly.type
_entity_poly.pdbx_seq_one_letter_code
_entity_poly.pdbx_strand_id
1 'polypeptide(L)'
;MKTEFCRKDDVETWVYQQVEITVGRVPWKDLKDEKQVFEYKKKCRQPPALNELFASPCPKEYIDILQLVDSYKYYDQPDYHQIYSVRVYV
;
A
#
# COMPACT_ATOMS: atom_id res chain seq x y z
N MET A 1 -22.30 -5.07 -5.25
CA MET A 1 -22.46 -4.91 -3.79
C MET A 1 -21.36 -3.96 -3.34
N LYS A 2 -21.70 -2.75 -2.87
CA LYS A 2 -20.68 -1.89 -2.24
C LYS A 2 -20.34 -2.55 -0.91
N THR A 3 -19.17 -3.13 -0.79
CA THR A 3 -18.62 -3.51 0.50
C THR A 3 -18.28 -2.22 1.23
N GLU A 4 -18.73 -2.11 2.48
CA GLU A 4 -18.29 -1.06 3.39
C GLU A 4 -16.75 -1.05 3.48
N PHE A 5 -16.14 0.10 3.74
CA PHE A 5 -14.70 0.16 4.02
C PHE A 5 -14.41 -0.40 5.42
N CYS A 6 -13.19 -0.88 5.64
CA CYS A 6 -12.74 -1.43 6.92
C CYS A 6 -11.36 -0.90 7.31
N ARG A 7 -10.94 -1.20 8.54
CA ARG A 7 -9.69 -0.69 9.15
C ARG A 7 -8.45 -0.93 8.29
N LYS A 8 -8.37 -2.05 7.57
CA LYS A 8 -7.21 -2.33 6.72
C LYS A 8 -7.15 -1.42 5.49
N ASP A 9 -8.29 -0.93 4.99
CA ASP A 9 -8.34 -0.04 3.83
C ASP A 9 -7.73 1.33 4.18
N ASP A 10 -7.90 1.78 5.43
CA ASP A 10 -7.24 2.98 5.96
C ASP A 10 -5.71 2.80 6.01
N VAL A 11 -5.24 1.65 6.51
CA VAL A 11 -3.79 1.34 6.58
C VAL A 11 -3.19 1.18 5.18
N GLU A 12 -3.91 0.54 4.25
CA GLU A 12 -3.48 0.43 2.86
C GLU A 12 -3.32 1.82 2.22
N THR A 13 -4.30 2.70 2.45
CA THR A 13 -4.23 4.08 1.96
C THR A 13 -3.07 4.85 2.59
N TRP A 14 -2.80 4.63 3.88
CA TRP A 14 -1.65 5.20 4.56
C TRP A 14 -0.31 4.75 3.96
N VAL A 15 -0.15 3.46 3.57
CA VAL A 15 1.05 2.98 2.86
C VAL A 15 1.23 3.74 1.54
N TYR A 16 0.17 3.94 0.76
CA TYR A 16 0.25 4.71 -0.48
C TYR A 16 0.63 6.18 -0.25
N GLN A 17 0.19 6.79 0.86
CA GLN A 17 0.63 8.13 1.24
C GLN A 17 2.13 8.17 1.58
N GLN A 18 2.67 7.15 2.26
CA GLN A 18 4.11 7.10 2.56
C GLN A 18 4.94 6.98 1.28
N VAL A 19 4.48 6.19 0.31
CA VAL A 19 5.08 6.13 -1.03
C VAL A 19 5.03 7.50 -1.71
N GLU A 20 3.90 8.20 -1.69
CA GLU A 20 3.79 9.52 -2.32
C GLU A 20 4.69 10.57 -1.63
N ILE A 21 4.84 10.51 -0.30
CA ILE A 21 5.73 11.40 0.45
C ILE A 21 7.21 11.16 0.10
N THR A 22 7.60 9.91 -0.15
CA THR A 22 9.00 9.53 -0.39
C THR A 22 9.40 9.63 -1.87
N VAL A 23 8.55 9.14 -2.77
CA VAL A 23 8.79 9.08 -4.22
C VAL A 23 8.22 10.29 -4.97
N GLY A 24 7.28 11.01 -4.35
CA GLY A 24 6.56 12.12 -4.96
C GLY A 24 5.32 11.71 -5.77
N ARG A 25 5.11 10.41 -6.00
CA ARG A 25 3.95 9.90 -6.74
C ARG A 25 3.66 8.43 -6.45
N VAL A 26 2.42 8.02 -6.68
CA VAL A 26 2.03 6.62 -6.91
C VAL A 26 1.91 6.33 -8.42
N PRO A 27 2.08 5.07 -8.87
CA PRO A 27 2.07 4.73 -10.30
C PRO A 27 0.74 5.03 -11.01
N TRP A 28 -0.38 4.97 -10.30
CA TRP A 28 -1.73 5.22 -10.85
C TRP A 28 -2.20 6.67 -10.71
N LYS A 29 -1.33 7.63 -10.36
CA LYS A 29 -1.72 9.04 -10.10
C LYS A 29 -2.53 9.67 -11.24
N ASP A 30 -2.21 9.33 -12.48
CA ASP A 30 -2.79 9.94 -13.68
C ASP A 30 -4.00 9.15 -14.24
N LEU A 31 -4.35 8.01 -13.63
CA LEU A 31 -5.49 7.21 -14.04
C LEU A 31 -6.79 7.85 -13.52
N LYS A 32 -7.74 8.11 -14.43
CA LYS A 32 -9.04 8.70 -14.10
C LYS A 32 -10.13 7.66 -13.84
N ASP A 33 -9.95 6.45 -14.38
CA ASP A 33 -10.91 5.36 -14.25
C ASP A 33 -10.62 4.55 -12.97
N GLU A 34 -11.62 4.47 -12.10
CA GLU A 34 -11.53 3.76 -10.80
C GLU A 34 -11.20 2.28 -10.98
N LYS A 35 -11.72 1.62 -12.03
CA LYS A 35 -11.40 0.21 -12.32
C LYS A 35 -9.95 0.08 -12.76
N GLN A 36 -9.44 1.02 -13.55
CA GLN A 36 -8.02 1.00 -13.93
C GLN A 36 -7.10 1.18 -12.71
N VAL A 37 -7.45 2.10 -11.80
CA VAL A 37 -6.72 2.28 -10.53
C VAL A 37 -6.75 0.99 -9.71
N PHE A 38 -7.91 0.37 -9.57
CA PHE A 38 -8.07 -0.88 -8.82
C PHE A 38 -7.24 -2.02 -9.40
N GLU A 39 -7.29 -2.22 -10.72
CA GLU A 39 -6.48 -3.24 -11.39
C GLU A 39 -4.98 -2.94 -11.32
N TYR A 40 -4.58 -1.67 -11.33
CA TYR A 40 -3.18 -1.29 -11.13
C TYR A 40 -2.71 -1.62 -9.70
N LYS A 41 -3.48 -1.25 -8.67
CA LYS A 41 -3.17 -1.59 -7.27
C LYS A 41 -2.96 -3.09 -7.07
N LYS A 42 -3.79 -3.93 -7.70
CA LYS A 42 -3.61 -5.39 -7.71
C LYS A 42 -2.31 -5.82 -8.36
N LYS A 43 -1.95 -5.24 -9.51
CA LYS A 43 -0.68 -5.53 -10.20
C LYS A 43 0.52 -5.22 -9.32
N CYS A 44 0.46 -4.15 -8.53
CA CYS A 44 1.51 -3.78 -7.58
C CYS A 44 1.73 -4.78 -6.45
N ARG A 45 0.96 -5.87 -6.35
CA ARG A 45 1.26 -6.99 -5.45
C ARG A 45 2.33 -7.93 -5.97
N GLN A 46 2.75 -7.77 -7.23
CA GLN A 46 3.75 -8.63 -7.86
C GLN A 46 4.79 -7.80 -8.61
N PRO A 47 6.06 -8.23 -8.67
CA PRO A 47 7.05 -7.63 -9.56
C PRO A 47 6.61 -7.75 -11.04
N PRO A 48 6.95 -6.76 -11.90
CA PRO A 48 7.77 -5.59 -11.62
C PRO A 48 7.00 -4.42 -10.98
N ALA A 49 5.67 -4.41 -11.03
CA ALA A 49 4.85 -3.28 -10.56
C ALA A 49 4.95 -3.02 -9.05
N LEU A 50 5.26 -4.05 -8.24
CA LEU A 50 5.60 -3.87 -6.83
C LEU A 50 6.84 -2.97 -6.67
N ASN A 51 7.88 -3.20 -7.46
CA ASN A 51 9.12 -2.43 -7.40
C ASN A 51 8.92 -1.01 -7.96
N GLU A 52 7.99 -0.82 -8.89
CA GLU A 52 7.60 0.50 -9.39
C GLU A 52 6.87 1.32 -8.31
N LEU A 53 5.99 0.68 -7.54
CA LEU A 53 5.32 1.33 -6.41
C LEU A 53 6.32 1.77 -5.34
N PHE A 54 7.25 0.89 -4.95
CA PHE A 54 8.26 1.16 -3.93
C PHE A 54 9.63 1.52 -4.55
N ALA A 55 9.63 2.36 -5.58
CA ALA A 55 10.85 2.81 -6.23
C ALA A 55 11.70 3.69 -5.29
N SER A 56 13.02 3.72 -5.50
CA SER A 56 13.93 4.60 -4.74
C SER A 56 13.45 6.07 -4.85
N PRO A 57 13.42 6.84 -3.74
CA PRO A 57 14.03 6.59 -2.44
C PRO A 57 13.10 5.92 -1.41
N CYS A 58 12.00 5.29 -1.83
CA CYS A 58 11.09 4.62 -0.89
C CYS A 58 11.80 3.48 -0.13
N PRO A 59 11.69 3.44 1.20
CA PRO A 59 12.17 2.31 1.99
C PRO A 59 11.51 1.00 1.57
N LYS A 60 12.31 -0.06 1.47
CA LYS A 60 11.82 -1.38 1.03
C LYS A 60 11.00 -2.08 2.12
N GLU A 61 11.22 -1.71 3.37
CA GLU A 61 10.51 -2.20 4.54
C GLU A 61 9.00 -1.88 4.49
N TYR A 62 8.59 -0.88 3.68
CA TYR A 62 7.15 -0.64 3.43
C TYR A 62 6.48 -1.77 2.64
N ILE A 63 7.23 -2.60 1.92
CA ILE A 63 6.70 -3.82 1.29
C ILE A 63 6.22 -4.79 2.37
N ASP A 64 6.94 -4.92 3.48
CA ASP A 64 6.56 -5.81 4.58
C ASP A 64 5.25 -5.34 5.23
N ILE A 65 5.07 -4.02 5.36
CA ILE A 65 3.81 -3.43 5.82
C ILE A 65 2.66 -3.74 4.85
N LEU A 66 2.89 -3.60 3.54
CA LEU A 66 1.86 -3.91 2.55
C LEU A 66 1.45 -5.39 2.59
N GLN A 67 2.42 -6.29 2.74
CA GLN A 67 2.16 -7.73 2.88
C GLN A 67 1.39 -8.06 4.16
N LEU A 68 1.70 -7.38 5.27
CA LEU A 68 0.95 -7.50 6.51
C LEU A 68 -0.50 -7.05 6.32
N VAL A 69 -0.72 -5.90 5.66
CA VAL A 69 -2.06 -5.37 5.34
C VAL A 69 -2.86 -6.33 4.47
N ASP A 70 -2.24 -6.93 3.46
CA ASP A 70 -2.87 -7.92 2.58
C ASP A 70 -3.29 -9.21 3.32
N SER A 71 -2.64 -9.53 4.44
CA SER A 71 -3.01 -10.70 5.26
C SER A 71 -4.32 -10.52 6.03
N TYR A 72 -4.77 -9.27 6.25
CA TYR A 72 -5.96 -8.97 7.03
C TYR A 72 -7.27 -9.19 6.27
N LYS A 73 -8.26 -9.70 6.99
CA LYS A 73 -9.67 -9.81 6.59
C LYS A 73 -10.45 -8.59 7.07
N TYR A 74 -11.70 -8.50 6.63
CA TYR A 74 -12.59 -7.35 6.88
C TYR A 74 -12.74 -6.99 8.38
N TYR A 75 -12.89 -8.00 9.25
CA TYR A 75 -13.08 -7.79 10.69
C TYR A 75 -11.78 -7.78 11.49
N ASP A 76 -10.64 -8.04 10.85
CA ASP A 76 -9.37 -8.10 11.56
C ASP A 76 -8.98 -6.70 12.05
N GLN A 77 -8.26 -6.67 13.17
CA GLN A 77 -7.63 -5.46 13.66
C GLN A 77 -6.18 -5.47 13.16
N PRO A 78 -5.74 -4.45 12.41
CA PRO A 78 -4.33 -4.33 12.06
C PRO A 78 -3.46 -4.32 13.32
N ASP A 79 -2.34 -5.04 13.27
CA ASP A 79 -1.32 -5.02 14.33
C ASP A 79 -0.49 -3.73 14.18
N TYR A 80 -1.04 -2.65 14.72
CA TYR A 80 -0.40 -1.34 14.70
C TYR A 80 0.96 -1.36 15.38
N HIS A 81 1.15 -2.19 16.42
CA HIS A 81 2.43 -2.31 17.09
C HIS A 81 3.49 -2.88 16.14
N GLN A 82 3.15 -3.95 15.41
CA GLN A 82 4.04 -4.50 14.40
C GLN A 82 4.35 -3.47 13.30
N ILE A 83 3.34 -2.76 12.79
CA ILE A 83 3.51 -1.72 11.76
C ILE A 83 4.50 -0.64 12.25
N TYR A 84 4.34 -0.13 13.47
CA TYR A 84 5.23 0.91 14.03
C TYR A 84 6.62 0.39 14.39
N SER A 85 6.78 -0.93 14.57
CA SER A 85 8.07 -1.56 14.84
C SER A 85 8.95 -1.71 13.60
N VAL A 86 8.38 -1.57 12.40
CA VAL A 86 9.12 -1.61 11.14
C VAL A 86 10.13 -0.46 11.11
N ARG A 87 11.41 -0.80 11.25
CA ARG A 87 12.50 0.18 11.26
C ARG A 87 12.81 0.60 9.84
N VAL A 88 12.53 1.86 9.55
CA VAL A 88 12.96 2.52 8.33
C VAL A 88 14.37 3.05 8.54
N TYR A 89 15.34 2.59 7.76
CA TYR A 89 16.67 3.20 7.71
C TYR A 89 16.68 4.23 6.59
N VAL A 90 16.60 5.51 6.94
CA VAL A 90 16.71 6.66 6.01
C VAL A 90 18.14 7.19 6.04
#